data_AF-A0A291RMS1-F1
#
_entry.id   AF-A0A291RMS1-F1
#
_cell.length_a   1.000
_cell.length_b   1.000
_cell.length_c   1.000
_cell.angle_alpha   90.00
_cell.angle_beta   90.00
_cell.angle_gamma   90.00
#
_symmetry.space_group_name_H-M   'P 1'
#
loop_
_entity.id
_entity.type
_entity.pdbx_description
1 polymer ?
#
loop_
_entity_poly.entity_id
_entity_poly.type
_entity_poly.pdbx_seq_one_letter_code
_entity_poly.pdbx_strand_id
1 'polypeptide(L)'
;MGVTLTTIPEGWAERSDLGPVLQVERDGKAVRSSDAASADRKPGTAPQRVAGRVGADVLAAGMAEARALVAVDMGTPREGDHGTALLDFLGASPDQDVHLVVYGPAYTEGLSDDQKANRKRFNDLCTKLLDAFVQDR
;
A
#
# COMPACT_ATOMS: atom_id res chain seq x y z
N MET A 1 4.92 7.13 13.89
CA MET A 1 5.34 6.65 12.56
C MET A 1 4.16 6.84 11.61
N GLY A 2 4.36 7.40 10.43
CA GLY A 2 3.30 7.55 9.44
C GLY A 2 3.26 6.35 8.49
N VAL A 3 2.12 6.07 7.87
CA VAL A 3 1.98 5.02 6.85
C VAL A 3 1.14 5.56 5.69
N THR A 4 1.56 5.31 4.46
CA THR A 4 0.77 5.59 3.26
C THR A 4 0.74 4.35 2.38
N LEU A 5 -0.46 3.88 2.04
CA LEU A 5 -0.70 2.83 1.06
C LEU A 5 -1.40 3.44 -0.14
N THR A 6 -0.74 3.41 -1.29
CA THR A 6 -1.28 3.84 -2.57
C THR A 6 -1.36 2.64 -3.51
N THR A 7 -2.48 2.49 -4.19
CA THR A 7 -2.64 1.51 -5.28
C THR A 7 -3.03 2.27 -6.52
N ILE A 8 -2.21 2.13 -7.56
CA ILE A 8 -2.42 2.68 -8.89
C ILE A 8 -2.84 1.49 -9.77
N PRO A 9 -4.12 1.35 -10.13
CA PRO A 9 -4.56 0.31 -11.04
C PRO A 9 -3.88 0.40 -12.41
N GLU A 10 -3.91 -0.69 -13.15
CA GLU A 10 -3.49 -0.72 -14.55
C GLU A 10 -4.25 0.33 -15.37
N GLY A 11 -3.53 1.06 -16.22
CA GLY A 11 -4.04 2.13 -17.07
C GLY A 11 -4.27 3.46 -16.34
N TRP A 12 -3.92 3.56 -15.05
CA TRP A 12 -4.18 4.76 -14.25
C TRP A 12 -2.93 5.64 -14.05
N ALA A 13 -1.79 5.28 -14.64
CA ALA A 13 -0.53 6.02 -14.48
C ALA A 13 -0.65 7.52 -14.85
N GLU A 14 -1.54 7.87 -15.77
CA GLU A 14 -1.76 9.25 -16.24
C GLU A 14 -2.88 10.00 -15.50
N ARG A 15 -3.58 9.35 -14.55
CA ARG A 15 -4.67 9.99 -13.80
C ARG A 15 -4.11 11.06 -12.86
N SER A 16 -4.75 12.24 -12.86
CA SER A 16 -4.42 13.34 -11.95
C SER A 16 -5.17 13.29 -10.61
N ASP A 17 -6.13 12.38 -10.48
CA ASP A 17 -7.00 12.21 -9.32
C ASP A 17 -6.67 10.94 -8.51
N LEU A 18 -5.40 10.52 -8.55
CA LEU A 18 -4.88 9.46 -7.69
C LEU A 18 -4.86 9.92 -6.23
N GLY A 19 -4.99 8.96 -5.31
CA GLY A 19 -4.91 9.21 -3.88
C GLY A 19 -4.63 7.92 -3.12
N PRO A 20 -4.22 8.02 -1.84
CA PRO A 20 -3.94 6.85 -1.03
C PRO A 20 -5.23 6.11 -0.68
N VAL A 21 -5.15 4.78 -0.68
CA VAL A 21 -6.20 3.89 -0.16
C VAL A 21 -6.23 3.97 1.36
N LEU A 22 -5.07 4.12 2.00
CA LEU A 22 -4.92 4.33 3.43
C LEU A 22 -3.79 5.33 3.71
N GLN A 23 -4.06 6.29 4.59
CA GLN A 23 -3.07 7.20 5.15
C GLN A 23 -3.19 7.16 6.67
N VAL A 24 -2.09 6.96 7.38
CA VAL A 24 -2.02 6.93 8.84
C VAL A 24 -0.97 7.93 9.30
N GLU A 25 -1.38 8.82 10.19
CA GLU A 25 -0.53 9.82 10.83
C GLU A 25 0.27 9.24 11.98
N ARG A 26 1.27 9.99 12.45
CA ARG A 26 2.16 9.52 13.52
C ARG A 26 1.46 9.22 14.85
N ASP A 27 0.30 9.81 15.10
CA ASP A 27 -0.53 9.61 16.30
C ASP A 27 -1.56 8.47 16.12
N GLY A 28 -1.53 7.75 15.00
CA GLY A 28 -2.43 6.64 14.70
C GLY A 28 -3.78 7.07 14.11
N LYS A 29 -4.06 8.37 13.96
CA LYS A 29 -5.20 8.83 13.17
C LYS A 29 -5.02 8.40 11.72
N ALA A 30 -6.10 7.99 11.10
CA ALA A 30 -6.08 7.44 9.76
C ALA A 30 -7.19 8.02 8.91
N VAL A 31 -6.95 8.04 7.61
CA VAL A 31 -7.95 8.25 6.57
C VAL A 31 -7.91 7.05 5.64
N ARG A 32 -9.06 6.42 5.44
CA ARG A 32 -9.26 5.38 4.43
C ARG A 32 -10.04 5.95 3.27
N SER A 33 -9.61 5.62 2.05
CA SER A 33 -10.32 5.98 0.83
C SER A 33 -10.57 4.73 -0.01
N SER A 34 -11.68 4.02 0.25
CA SER A 34 -11.94 2.70 -0.32
C SER A 34 -12.14 2.70 -1.83
N ASP A 35 -12.56 3.83 -2.40
CA ASP A 35 -12.75 4.02 -3.84
C ASP A 35 -11.49 4.54 -4.56
N ALA A 36 -10.39 4.82 -3.83
CA ALA A 36 -9.18 5.40 -4.42
C ALA A 36 -8.56 4.56 -5.55
N ALA A 37 -8.71 3.25 -5.49
CA ALA A 37 -8.27 2.30 -6.53
C ALA A 37 -9.44 1.54 -7.18
N SER A 38 -10.69 1.98 -6.99
CA SER A 38 -11.86 1.30 -7.53
C SER A 38 -12.06 1.62 -9.02
N ALA A 39 -12.19 0.59 -9.85
CA ALA A 39 -12.50 0.74 -11.28
C ALA A 39 -13.79 1.56 -11.53
N ASP A 40 -14.72 1.57 -10.57
CA ASP A 40 -15.99 2.30 -10.67
C ASP A 40 -15.86 3.81 -10.37
N ARG A 41 -14.71 4.27 -9.83
CA ARG A 41 -14.50 5.69 -9.53
C ARG A 41 -14.26 6.49 -10.81
N LYS A 42 -15.24 7.35 -11.12
CA LYS A 42 -15.21 8.25 -12.28
C LYS A 42 -13.90 9.06 -12.35
N PRO A 43 -13.21 9.09 -13.51
CA PRO A 43 -12.03 9.95 -13.73
C PRO A 43 -12.28 11.42 -13.41
N GLY A 44 -11.30 12.06 -12.79
CA GLY A 44 -11.35 13.47 -12.36
C GLY A 44 -12.13 13.68 -11.05
N THR A 45 -12.47 12.62 -10.32
CA THR A 45 -13.22 12.71 -9.06
C THR A 45 -12.33 12.32 -7.90
N ALA A 46 -12.17 13.20 -6.91
CA ALA A 46 -11.41 12.88 -5.71
C ALA A 46 -12.02 11.67 -4.97
N PRO A 47 -11.18 10.79 -4.38
CA PRO A 47 -11.69 9.64 -3.65
C PRO A 47 -12.42 10.04 -2.37
N GLN A 48 -13.40 9.23 -1.97
CA GLN A 48 -14.16 9.41 -0.74
C GLN A 48 -13.29 9.09 0.48
N ARG A 49 -13.21 10.03 1.42
CA ARG A 49 -12.34 9.93 2.60
C ARG A 49 -13.16 9.64 3.85
N VAL A 50 -12.76 8.61 4.59
CA VAL A 50 -13.35 8.22 5.87
C VAL A 50 -12.30 8.32 6.96
N ALA A 51 -12.58 9.10 8.00
CA ALA A 51 -11.70 9.23 9.16
C ALA A 51 -11.79 8.00 10.08
N GLY A 52 -10.69 7.67 10.72
CA GLY A 52 -10.59 6.56 11.65
C GLY A 52 -9.22 6.48 12.28
N ARG A 53 -8.85 5.27 12.72
CA ARG A 53 -7.57 5.01 13.39
C ARG A 53 -7.04 3.62 13.06
N VAL A 54 -5.73 3.45 13.24
CA VAL A 54 -5.04 2.16 13.24
C VAL A 54 -4.25 2.02 14.54
N GLY A 55 -4.29 0.84 15.15
CA GLY A 55 -3.59 0.56 16.41
C GLY A 55 -2.06 0.66 16.27
N ALA A 56 -1.40 1.22 17.29
CA ALA A 56 0.05 1.40 17.29
C ALA A 56 0.83 0.08 17.23
N ASP A 57 0.27 -1.00 17.80
CA ASP A 57 0.79 -2.36 17.74
C ASP A 57 0.78 -2.91 16.30
N VAL A 58 -0.31 -2.68 15.56
CA VAL A 58 -0.42 -3.05 14.14
C VAL A 58 0.62 -2.29 13.31
N LEU A 59 0.77 -0.98 13.55
CA LEU A 59 1.75 -0.16 12.85
C LEU A 59 3.18 -0.63 13.12
N ALA A 60 3.52 -0.90 14.38
CA ALA A 60 4.85 -1.41 14.75
C ALA A 60 5.16 -2.77 14.10
N ALA A 61 4.20 -3.69 14.12
CA ALA A 61 4.33 -4.98 13.45
C ALA A 61 4.44 -4.83 11.93
N GLY A 62 3.69 -3.90 11.34
CA GLY A 62 3.73 -3.60 9.91
C GLY A 62 5.09 -3.06 9.47
N MET A 63 5.69 -2.16 10.24
CA MET A 63 7.03 -1.64 9.98
C MET A 63 8.10 -2.72 10.07
N ALA A 64 7.99 -3.64 11.04
CA ALA A 64 8.92 -4.77 11.16
C ALA A 64 8.86 -5.67 9.92
N GLU A 65 7.66 -6.02 9.46
CA GLU A 65 7.47 -6.82 8.23
C GLU A 65 7.94 -6.06 6.99
N ALA A 66 7.65 -4.76 6.90
CA ALA A 66 8.08 -3.94 5.78
C ALA A 66 9.61 -3.88 5.67
N ARG A 67 10.33 -3.74 6.79
CA ARG A 67 11.80 -3.81 6.82
C ARG A 67 12.32 -5.16 6.33
N ALA A 68 11.66 -6.25 6.69
CA ALA A 68 12.02 -7.59 6.21
C ALA A 68 11.78 -7.72 4.70
N LEU A 69 10.71 -7.11 4.18
CA LEU A 69 10.37 -7.13 2.75
C LEU A 69 11.31 -6.30 1.87
N VAL A 70 11.95 -5.25 2.41
CA VAL A 70 12.98 -4.48 1.67
C VAL A 70 14.17 -5.35 1.28
N ALA A 71 14.47 -6.39 2.06
CA ALA A 71 15.65 -7.24 1.87
C ALA A 71 15.43 -8.41 0.89
N VAL A 72 14.21 -8.58 0.34
CA VAL A 72 13.87 -9.74 -0.50
C VAL A 72 13.46 -9.31 -1.90
N ASP A 73 13.75 -10.18 -2.86
CA ASP A 73 13.31 -9.98 -4.23
C ASP A 73 11.82 -10.36 -4.39
N MET A 74 11.02 -9.39 -4.83
CA MET A 74 9.62 -9.59 -5.19
C MET A 74 9.44 -9.75 -6.70
N GLY A 75 10.50 -9.61 -7.50
CA GLY A 75 10.47 -9.68 -8.95
C GLY A 75 9.72 -8.51 -9.61
N THR A 76 9.97 -8.34 -10.90
CA THR A 76 9.29 -7.34 -11.74
C THR A 76 8.66 -8.07 -12.93
N PRO A 77 7.41 -7.76 -13.30
CA PRO A 77 6.80 -8.27 -14.53
C PRO A 77 7.66 -7.90 -15.76
N ARG A 78 7.69 -8.77 -16.77
CA ARG A 78 8.59 -8.59 -17.92
C ARG A 78 8.15 -7.45 -18.83
N GLU A 79 6.84 -7.20 -18.98
CA GLU A 79 6.28 -6.19 -19.89
C GLU A 79 4.89 -5.74 -19.39
N GLY A 80 4.41 -4.58 -19.86
CA GLY A 80 3.03 -4.09 -19.60
C GLY A 80 2.86 -3.18 -18.37
N ASP A 81 1.84 -2.32 -18.41
CA ASP A 81 1.30 -1.70 -17.20
C ASP A 81 0.42 -2.74 -16.51
N HIS A 82 0.80 -3.14 -15.29
CA HIS A 82 0.01 -4.07 -14.48
C HIS A 82 -0.45 -3.43 -13.17
N GLY A 83 -0.45 -2.10 -13.15
CA GLY A 83 -0.63 -1.31 -11.94
C GLY A 83 0.59 -1.35 -11.03
N THR A 84 0.51 -0.57 -9.95
CA THR A 84 1.58 -0.41 -8.95
C THR A 84 0.97 -0.31 -7.56
N ALA A 85 1.55 -0.98 -6.58
CA ALA A 85 1.28 -0.73 -5.18
C ALA A 85 2.51 -0.08 -4.53
N LEU A 86 2.28 0.99 -3.78
CA LEU A 86 3.28 1.70 -3.01
C LEU A 86 2.88 1.66 -1.53
N LEU A 87 3.80 1.21 -0.69
CA LEU A 87 3.63 1.20 0.75
C LEU A 87 4.82 1.89 1.40
N ASP A 88 4.55 3.06 1.99
CA ASP A 88 5.53 3.89 2.65
C ASP A 88 5.29 3.89 4.15
N PHE A 89 6.32 3.55 4.92
CA PHE A 89 6.36 3.79 6.35
C PHE A 89 7.34 4.91 6.65
N LEU A 90 6.85 5.99 7.26
CA LEU A 90 7.64 7.16 7.60
C LEU A 90 8.03 7.12 9.08
N GLY A 91 9.32 6.94 9.32
CA GLY A 91 9.94 6.89 10.64
C GLY A 91 9.96 8.23 11.36
N ALA A 92 10.74 8.32 12.44
CA ALA A 92 10.98 9.59 13.12
C ALA A 92 11.90 10.50 12.30
N SER A 93 12.84 9.88 11.58
CA SER A 93 13.82 10.51 10.68
C SER A 93 13.88 9.77 9.32
N PRO A 94 14.35 10.42 8.24
CA PRO A 94 14.35 9.83 6.89
C PRO A 94 15.14 8.53 6.74
N ASP A 95 16.22 8.34 7.51
CA ASP A 95 17.00 7.09 7.55
C ASP A 95 16.24 5.90 8.14
N GLN A 96 15.08 6.16 8.77
CA GLN A 96 14.18 5.15 9.29
C GLN A 96 13.02 4.85 8.35
N ASP A 97 12.87 5.59 7.25
CA ASP A 97 11.79 5.38 6.30
C ASP A 97 11.94 4.04 5.57
N VAL A 98 10.81 3.42 5.24
CA VAL A 98 10.75 2.18 4.47
C VAL A 98 9.79 2.39 3.31
N HIS A 99 10.30 2.22 2.10
CA HIS A 99 9.55 2.38 0.86
C HIS A 99 9.50 1.04 0.15
N LEU A 100 8.29 0.52 -0.06
CA LEU A 100 8.06 -0.69 -0.84
C LEU A 100 7.26 -0.33 -2.08
N VAL A 101 7.80 -0.66 -3.25
CA VAL A 101 7.14 -0.47 -4.54
C VAL A 101 7.05 -1.83 -5.22
N VAL A 102 5.82 -2.26 -5.52
CA VAL A 102 5.55 -3.52 -6.22
C VAL A 102 4.83 -3.22 -7.53
N TYR A 103 5.51 -3.48 -8.64
CA TYR A 103 4.95 -3.40 -9.97
C TYR A 103 4.15 -4.66 -10.30
N GLY A 104 2.94 -4.48 -10.80
CA GLY A 104 2.01 -5.56 -11.11
C GLY A 104 1.69 -6.45 -9.92
N PRO A 105 1.22 -5.93 -8.77
CA PRO A 105 1.11 -6.70 -7.52
C PRO A 105 0.21 -7.94 -7.59
N ALA A 106 -0.72 -7.99 -8.55
CA ALA A 106 -1.56 -9.15 -8.83
C ALA A 106 -0.97 -10.10 -9.89
N TYR A 107 0.04 -9.66 -10.63
CA TYR A 107 0.68 -10.42 -11.71
C TYR A 107 1.78 -11.34 -11.14
N THR A 108 1.75 -12.62 -11.50
CA THR A 108 2.66 -13.65 -10.96
C THR A 108 3.30 -14.53 -12.03
N GLU A 109 2.93 -14.35 -13.29
CA GLU A 109 3.51 -15.10 -14.40
C GLU A 109 4.99 -14.74 -14.58
N GLY A 110 5.81 -15.75 -14.85
CA GLY A 110 7.26 -15.58 -15.01
C GLY A 110 8.04 -15.36 -13.71
N LEU A 111 7.36 -15.30 -12.54
CA LEU A 111 8.02 -15.18 -11.24
C LEU A 111 8.42 -16.56 -10.68
N SER A 112 9.52 -16.57 -9.92
CA SER A 112 9.92 -17.72 -9.10
C SER A 112 8.94 -17.93 -7.94
N ASP A 113 8.98 -19.10 -7.31
CA ASP A 113 8.10 -19.40 -6.16
C ASP A 113 8.44 -18.53 -4.95
N ASP A 114 9.73 -18.20 -4.74
CA ASP A 114 10.14 -17.26 -3.70
C ASP A 114 9.60 -15.84 -3.94
N GLN A 115 9.66 -15.35 -5.19
CA GLN A 115 9.11 -14.04 -5.55
C GLN A 115 7.60 -13.99 -5.34
N LYS A 116 6.87 -15.05 -5.72
CA LYS A 116 5.43 -15.18 -5.44
C LYS A 116 5.12 -15.18 -3.94
N ALA A 117 5.92 -15.90 -3.15
CA ALA A 117 5.78 -15.94 -1.70
C ALA A 117 6.02 -14.56 -1.06
N ASN A 118 7.05 -13.84 -1.50
CA ASN A 118 7.35 -12.49 -1.03
C ASN A 118 6.24 -11.48 -1.42
N ARG A 119 5.70 -11.57 -2.63
CA ARG A 119 4.51 -10.80 -3.04
C ARG A 119 3.29 -11.11 -2.20
N LYS A 120 3.08 -12.38 -1.85
CA LYS A 120 2.01 -12.77 -0.93
C LYS A 120 2.18 -12.08 0.42
N ARG A 121 3.39 -12.09 1.00
CA ARG A 121 3.68 -11.39 2.26
C ARG A 121 3.40 -9.89 2.18
N PHE A 122 3.79 -9.24 1.08
CA PHE A 122 3.47 -7.83 0.82
C PHE A 122 1.95 -7.59 0.77
N ASN A 123 1.21 -8.42 0.02
CA ASN A 123 -0.24 -8.30 -0.07
C ASN A 123 -0.92 -8.54 1.29
N ASP A 124 -0.49 -9.56 2.04
CA ASP A 124 -0.98 -9.86 3.38
C ASP A 124 -0.73 -8.68 4.34
N LEU A 125 0.43 -8.01 4.25
CA LEU A 125 0.76 -6.81 5.02
C LEU A 125 -0.21 -5.65 4.68
N CYS A 126 -0.42 -5.37 3.39
CA CYS A 126 -1.36 -4.34 2.94
C CYS A 126 -2.78 -4.62 3.44
N THR A 127 -3.26 -5.86 3.29
CA THR A 127 -4.57 -6.28 3.79
C THR A 127 -4.69 -6.11 5.30
N LYS A 128 -3.67 -6.54 6.06
CA LYS A 128 -3.67 -6.39 7.52
C LYS A 128 -3.78 -4.92 7.97
N LEU A 129 -3.11 -4.00 7.27
CA LEU A 129 -3.21 -2.57 7.55
C LEU A 129 -4.61 -2.02 7.27
N LEU A 130 -5.22 -2.43 6.16
CA LEU A 130 -6.57 -2.03 5.78
C LEU A 130 -7.65 -2.61 6.71
N ASP A 131 -7.49 -3.85 7.14
CA ASP A 131 -8.41 -4.53 8.05
C ASP A 131 -8.32 -3.99 9.48
N ALA A 132 -7.14 -3.49 9.87
CA ALA A 132 -6.94 -2.86 11.17
C ALA A 132 -7.50 -1.42 11.27
N PHE A 133 -7.95 -0.84 10.15
CA PHE A 133 -8.60 0.45 10.16
C PHE A 133 -9.95 0.37 10.86
N VAL A 134 -10.12 1.21 11.89
CA VAL A 134 -11.38 1.38 12.60
C VAL A 134 -11.90 2.79 12.33
N GLN A 135 -13.04 2.88 11.67
CA GLN A 135 -13.71 4.15 11.39
C GLN A 135 -14.10 4.86 12.71
N ASP A 136 -13.89 6.18 12.75
CA ASP A 136 -14.36 7.02 13.85
C ASP A 136 -15.90 7.04 13.85
N ARG A 137 -16.50 6.93 15.04
CA ARG A 137 -17.97 6.97 15.22
C ARG A 137 -18.51 8.38 15.28
#